data_AF-A0A939X0Q9-F1
#
_entry.id   AF-A0A939X0Q9-F1
#
_cell.length_a   1.000
_cell.length_b   1.000
_cell.length_c   1.000
_cell.angle_alpha   90.00
_cell.angle_beta   90.00
_cell.angle_gamma   90.00
#
_symmetry.space_group_name_H-M   'P 1'
#
loop_
_entity.id
_entity.type
_entity.pdbx_description
1 polymer ?
#
loop_
_entity_poly.entity_id
_entity_poly.type
_entity_poly.pdbx_seq_one_letter_code
_entity_poly.pdbx_strand_id
1 'polypeptide(L)' 'MDEVRGREVAARMGIRIMGTIGILALAYEDSLISKEEIKEAVEILRDAGRHISERFYEQLMKLIDDFQK' A
#
# COMPACT_ATOMS: atom_id res chain seq x y z
N MET A 1 -15.83 13.91 7.57
CA MET A 1 -14.78 12.99 8.06
C MET A 1 -13.45 13.59 7.66
N ASP A 2 -12.50 13.75 8.59
CA ASP A 2 -11.19 14.33 8.30
C ASP A 2 -10.20 13.20 8.00
N GLU A 3 -9.95 12.98 6.72
CA GLU A 3 -9.08 11.90 6.25
C GLU A 3 -7.62 12.06 6.69
N VAL A 4 -7.17 13.30 6.95
CA VAL A 4 -5.81 13.59 7.40
C VAL A 4 -5.66 13.12 8.84
N ARG A 5 -6.59 13.53 9.72
CA ARG A 5 -6.62 13.03 11.11
C ARG A 5 -6.82 11.52 11.20
N GLY A 6 -7.66 10.96 10.33
CA GLY A 6 -7.87 9.52 10.25
C GLY A 6 -6.57 8.76 9.97
N ARG A 7 -5.72 9.27 9.07
CA ARG A 7 -4.40 8.69 8.78
C ARG A 7 -3.42 8.83 9.95
N GLU A 8 -3.42 9.96 10.65
CA GLU A 8 -2.55 10.16 11.82
C GLU A 8 -2.87 9.17 12.95
N VAL A 9 -4.16 8.92 13.21
CA VAL A 9 -4.58 7.95 14.21
C VAL A 9 -4.24 6.52 13.78
N ALA A 10 -4.49 6.15 12.52
CA ALA A 10 -4.13 4.85 11.97
C ALA A 10 -2.62 4.58 12.08
N ALA A 11 -1.79 5.57 11.73
CA ALA A 11 -0.33 5.47 11.85
C ALA A 11 0.11 5.26 13.30
N ARG A 12 -0.53 5.94 14.27
CA ARG A 12 -0.30 5.75 15.71
C ARG A 12 -0.72 4.37 16.23
N MET A 13 -1.67 3.74 15.57
CA MET A 13 -2.14 2.38 15.89
C MET A 13 -1.32 1.29 15.19
N GLY A 14 -0.23 1.63 14.51
CA GLY A 14 0.61 0.67 13.78
C GLY A 14 0.07 0.30 12.39
N ILE A 15 -1.06 0.88 11.96
CA ILE A 15 -1.60 0.74 10.61
C ILE A 15 -0.84 1.74 9.72
N ARG A 16 0.27 1.26 9.16
CA ARG A 16 1.30 2.12 8.53
C ARG A 16 0.90 2.70 7.17
N ILE A 17 -0.03 2.07 6.44
CA ILE A 17 -0.46 2.52 5.10
C ILE A 17 -1.97 2.31 4.95
N MET A 18 -2.70 3.34 4.52
CA MET A 18 -4.14 3.30 4.28
C MET A 18 -4.47 3.66 2.82
N GLY A 19 -5.63 3.21 2.33
CA GLY A 19 -6.07 3.41 0.94
C GLY A 19 -5.65 2.27 0.03
N THR A 20 -5.60 2.51 -1.28
CA THR A 20 -5.31 1.48 -2.29
C THR A 20 -4.00 0.74 -2.03
N ILE A 21 -2.95 1.46 -1.61
CA ILE A 21 -1.63 0.90 -1.29
C ILE A 21 -1.68 0.00 -0.05
N GLY A 22 -2.45 0.39 0.97
CA GLY A 22 -2.63 -0.42 2.18
C GLY A 22 -3.38 -1.73 1.89
N ILE A 23 -4.36 -1.68 0.99
CA ILE A 23 -5.09 -2.88 0.55
C ILE A 23 -4.16 -3.84 -0.19
N LEU A 24 -3.30 -3.34 -1.10
CA LEU A 24 -2.32 -4.16 -1.79
C LEU A 24 -1.30 -4.80 -0.83
N ALA A 25 -0.85 -4.05 0.17
CA ALA A 25 0.02 -4.57 1.21
C ALA A 25 -0.62 -5.70 2.02
N LEU A 26 -1.87 -5.52 2.47
CA LEU A 26 -2.61 -6.54 3.23
C LEU A 26 -2.87 -7.79 2.38
N ALA A 27 -3.24 -7.62 1.10
CA ALA A 27 -3.46 -8.75 0.20
C ALA A 27 -2.18 -9.58 0.01
N TYR A 28 -1.00 -8.96 0.04
CA TYR A 28 0.28 -9.67 0.02
C TYR A 28 0.59 -10.37 1.34
N GLU A 29 0.35 -9.71 2.49
CA GLU A 29 0.50 -10.31 3.82
C GLU A 29 -0.36 -11.56 3.97
N ASP A 30 -1.60 -11.52 3.48
CA ASP A 30 -2.54 -12.64 3.46
C ASP A 30 -2.25 -13.66 2.34
N SER A 31 -1.14 -13.50 1.61
CA SER A 31 -0.71 -14.38 0.49
C SER A 31 -1.75 -14.53 -0.63
N LEU A 32 -2.62 -13.53 -0.82
CA LEU A 32 -3.63 -13.50 -1.88
C LEU A 32 -3.05 -13.10 -3.24
N ILE A 33 -1.97 -12.32 -3.22
CA ILE A 33 -1.24 -11.85 -4.41
C ILE A 33 0.26 -11.93 -4.18
N SER A 34 1.02 -12.14 -5.24
CA SER A 34 2.48 -12.12 -5.26
C SER A 34 3.06 -10.70 -5.37
N LYS A 35 4.38 -10.60 -5.18
CA LYS A 35 5.11 -9.33 -5.31
C LYS A 35 5.07 -8.80 -6.74
N GLU A 36 5.09 -9.71 -7.72
CA GLU A 36 4.95 -9.39 -9.14
C GLU A 36 3.57 -8.84 -9.46
N GLU A 37 2.52 -9.48 -8.94
CA GLU A 37 1.13 -9.03 -9.10
C GLU A 37 0.87 -7.66 -8.43
N ILE A 38 1.53 -7.36 -7.31
CA ILE A 38 1.47 -6.00 -6.73
C ILE A 38 2.01 -4.95 -7.70
N LYS A 39 3.17 -5.21 -8.33
CA LYS A 39 3.77 -4.25 -9.26
C LYS A 39 2.86 -4.02 -10.45
N GLU A 40 2.31 -5.10 -11.01
CA GLU A 40 1.35 -5.01 -12.11
C GLU A 40 0.08 -4.24 -11.70
N ALA A 41 -0.47 -4.52 -10.52
CA ALA A 41 -1.64 -3.80 -10.00
C ALA A 41 -1.37 -2.29 -9.82
N VAL A 42 -0.18 -1.91 -9.34
CA VAL A 42 0.21 -0.49 -9.21
C VAL A 42 0.28 0.19 -10.58
N GLU A 43 0.86 -0.46 -11.58
CA GLU A 43 0.94 0.08 -12.93
C GLU A 43 -0.46 0.22 -13.57
N ILE A 44 -1.31 -0.80 -13.44
CA ILE A 44 -2.72 -0.73 -13.90
C ILE A 44 -3.46 0.45 -13.24
N LEU A 45 -3.25 0.66 -11.95
CA LEU A 45 -3.88 1.78 -11.23
C LEU A 45 -3.37 3.14 -11.73
N ARG A 46 -2.07 3.28 -12.01
CA ARG A 46 -1.47 4.48 -12.59
C ARG A 46 -2.06 4.77 -13.97
N ASP A 47 -2.14 3.75 -14.82
CA ASP A 47 -2.71 3.84 -16.17
C ASP A 47 -4.21 4.18 -16.15
N ALA A 48 -4.94 3.67 -15.16
CA ALA A 48 -6.35 4.01 -14.92
C ALA A 48 -6.56 5.45 -14.41
N GLY A 49 -5.51 6.25 -14.29
CA GLY A 49 -5.55 7.64 -13.84
C GLY A 49 -5.52 7.82 -12.32
N ARG A 50 -5.23 6.76 -11.55
CA ARG A 50 -5.03 6.88 -10.10
C ARG A 50 -3.63 7.41 -9.84
N HIS A 51 -3.54 8.61 -9.27
CA HIS A 51 -2.24 9.14 -8.85
C HIS A 51 -1.69 8.36 -7.66
N ILE A 52 -0.65 7.56 -7.92
CA ILE A 52 0.17 6.89 -6.90
C ILE A 52 1.56 7.52 -6.95
N SER A 53 1.88 8.33 -5.94
CA SER A 53 3.20 8.96 -5.86
C SER A 53 4.30 7.93 -5.65
N GLU A 54 5.50 8.22 -6.15
CA GLU A 54 6.65 7.31 -6.03
C GLU A 54 6.97 6.98 -4.57
N ARG A 55 6.83 7.97 -3.68
CA ARG A 55 6.99 7.77 -2.23
C ARG A 55 6.07 6.67 -1.69
N PHE A 56 4.80 6.62 -2.11
CA PHE A 56 3.87 5.59 -1.63
C PHE A 56 4.20 4.22 -2.21
N TYR A 57 4.69 4.17 -3.45
CA TYR A 57 5.17 2.93 -4.06
C TYR A 57 6.41 2.40 -3.34
N GLU A 58 7.42 3.23 -3.08
CA GLU A 58 8.60 2.84 -2.30
C GLU A 58 8.24 2.36 -0.90
N GLN A 59 7.28 3.03 -0.22
CA GLN A 59 6.78 2.59 1.07
C GLN A 59 6.10 1.21 1.00
N LEU A 60 5.33 0.94 -0.06
CA LEU A 60 4.73 -0.38 -0.29
C LEU A 60 5.81 -1.46 -0.46
N MET A 61 6.79 -1.19 -1.32
CA MET A 61 7.89 -2.11 -1.61
C MET A 61 8.72 -2.43 -0.36
N LYS A 62 8.97 -1.43 0.49
CA LYS A 62 9.66 -1.64 1.76
C LYS A 62 8.83 -2.48 2.74
N LEU A 63 7.51 -2.24 2.79
CA LEU A 63 6.62 -2.96 3.69
C LEU A 63 6.51 -4.44 3.34
N ILE A 64 6.38 -4.77 2.05
CA ILE A 64 6.35 -6.16 1.59
C ILE A 64 7.69 -6.87 1.82
N ASP A 65 8.83 -6.18 1.68
CA ASP A 65 10.14 -6.74 1.99
C ASP A 65 10.31 -7.01 3.49
N ASP A 66 9.71 -6.18 4.35
CA ASP A 66 9.69 -6.40 5.80
C ASP A 66 8.83 -7.60 6.21
N PHE A 67 7.79 -7.96 5.44
CA PHE A 67 6.97 -9.16 5.69
C PHE A 67 7.69 -10.47 5.36
N GLN A 68 8.76 -10.43 4.55
CA GLN A 68 9.54 -11.63 4.19
C GLN A 68 10.62 -12.00 5.24
N LYS A 69 10.75 -11.23 6.33
CA LYS A 69 11.69 -11.50 7.43
C LYS A 69 11.03 -12.23 8.59
#